data_AF-A0A7V5C685-F1
#
_entry.id   AF-A0A7V5C685-F1
#
_cell.length_a   1.000
_cell.length_b   1.000
_cell.length_c   1.000
_cell.angle_alpha   90.00
_cell.angle_beta   90.00
_cell.angle_gamma   90.00
#
_symmetry.space_group_name_H-M   'P 1'
#
loop_
_entity.id
_entity.type
_entity.pdbx_description
1 polymer ?
#
loop_
_entity_poly.entity_id
_entity_poly.type
_entity_poly.pdbx_seq_one_letter_code
_entity_poly.pdbx_strand_id
1 'polypeptide(L)'
;FQAALSEFLYMFYIPVEKSSAVMQEKVEELIEKGDIHDNFKDYYNMWIKILEGHYMTLLKSPEYTQVMNKTVEALVQYRKAKDEVMYDVLEKLPIPTNKDMDELYKDFYLLKKKVRELSKKLEERI
;
A
#
# COMPACT_ATOMS: atom_id res chain seq x y z
N PHE A 1 2.83 11.86 3.33
CA PHE A 1 3.12 10.53 2.76
C PHE A 1 4.46 9.97 3.19
N GLN A 2 5.60 10.61 2.86
CA GLN A 2 6.94 10.08 3.19
C GLN A 2 7.12 9.73 4.67
N ALA A 3 6.74 10.62 5.59
CA ALA A 3 6.82 10.35 7.03
C ALA A 3 6.01 9.11 7.46
N ALA A 4 4.77 8.96 6.99
CA ALA A 4 3.93 7.79 7.28
C ALA A 4 4.52 6.50 6.69
N LEU A 5 5.08 6.57 5.48
CA LEU A 5 5.78 5.44 4.88
C LEU A 5 7.03 5.05 5.67
N SER A 6 7.82 6.03 6.14
CA SER A 6 8.99 5.77 6.98
C SER A 6 8.62 5.12 8.30
N GLU A 7 7.56 5.59 8.96
CA GLU A 7 7.02 4.99 10.18
C GLU A 7 6.58 3.54 9.94
N PHE A 8 5.88 3.29 8.83
CA PHE A 8 5.47 1.94 8.43
C PHE A 8 6.66 1.02 8.19
N LEU A 9 7.67 1.46 7.44
CA LEU A 9 8.89 0.67 7.18
C LEU A 9 9.67 0.40 8.46
N TYR A 10 9.73 1.37 9.38
CA TYR A 10 10.38 1.20 10.67
C TYR A 10 9.72 0.09 11.50
N MET A 11 8.39 -0.03 11.48
CA MET A 11 7.72 -1.14 12.18
C MET A 11 8.17 -2.52 11.69
N PHE A 12 8.50 -2.69 10.41
CA PHE A 12 9.01 -3.96 9.87
C PHE A 12 10.47 -4.23 10.25
N TYR A 13 11.22 -3.21 10.65
CA TYR A 13 12.58 -3.39 11.16
C TYR A 13 12.59 -3.96 12.60
N ILE A 14 11.59 -3.62 13.42
CA ILE A 14 11.52 -4.01 14.84
C ILE A 14 11.60 -5.54 15.04
N PRO A 15 10.87 -6.40 14.31
CA PRO A 15 11.00 -7.85 14.45
C PRO A 15 12.40 -8.39 14.16
N VAL A 16 13.13 -7.77 13.22
CA VAL A 16 14.50 -8.16 12.86
C VAL A 16 15.47 -7.84 13.99
N GLU A 17 15.35 -6.65 14.58
CA GLU A 17 16.14 -6.25 15.74
C GLU A 17 15.88 -7.18 16.93
N LYS A 18 14.59 -7.39 17.27
CA LYS A 18 14.19 -8.26 18.38
C LYS A 18 14.62 -9.70 18.19
N SER A 19 14.43 -10.27 17.00
CA SER A 19 14.83 -11.66 16.74
C SER A 19 16.33 -11.85 16.81
N SER A 20 17.11 -10.83 16.42
CA SER A 20 18.57 -10.87 16.50
C SER A 20 19.07 -10.86 17.94
N ALA A 21 18.44 -10.05 18.81
CA ALA A 21 18.75 -10.04 20.25
C ALA A 21 18.44 -11.40 20.90
N VAL A 22 17.25 -11.97 20.65
CA VAL A 22 16.88 -13.29 21.17
C VAL A 22 17.78 -14.40 20.61
N MET A 23 18.21 -14.28 19.36
CA MET A 23 19.14 -15.22 18.75
C MET A 23 20.52 -15.19 19.43
N GLN A 24 20.99 -13.99 19.81
CA GLN A 24 22.26 -13.84 20.53
C GLN A 24 22.21 -14.57 21.88
N GLU A 25 21.18 -14.31 22.70
CA GLU A 25 20.98 -15.00 23.99
C GLU A 25 20.94 -16.52 23.82
N LYS A 26 20.24 -17.00 22.78
CA LYS A 26 20.11 -18.43 22.52
C LYS A 26 21.40 -19.10 22.07
N VAL A 27 22.25 -18.39 21.34
CA VAL A 27 23.59 -18.89 20.97
C VAL A 27 24.49 -18.94 22.19
N GLU A 28 24.46 -17.92 23.06
CA GLU A 28 25.21 -17.91 24.32
C GLU A 28 24.84 -19.12 25.20
N GLU A 29 23.54 -19.43 25.35
CA GLU A 29 23.08 -20.61 26.08
C GLU A 29 23.58 -21.94 25.48
N LEU A 30 23.62 -22.07 24.14
CA LEU A 30 24.10 -23.28 23.47
C LEU A 30 25.61 -23.47 23.69
N ILE A 31 26.37 -22.37 23.71
CA ILE A 31 27.80 -22.38 24.03
C ILE A 31 28.03 -22.86 25.47
N GLU A 32 27.30 -22.30 26.44
CA GLU A 32 27.41 -22.71 27.85
C GLU A 32 27.07 -24.19 28.07
N LYS A 33 26.11 -24.72 27.31
CA LYS A 33 25.69 -26.13 27.35
C LYS A 33 26.60 -27.07 26.56
N GLY A 34 27.56 -26.54 25.79
CA GLY A 34 28.41 -27.30 24.88
C GLY A 34 27.67 -27.90 23.67
N ASP A 35 26.45 -27.42 23.40
CA ASP A 35 25.56 -27.90 22.32
C ASP A 35 25.71 -27.02 21.08
N ILE A 36 26.96 -26.85 20.62
CA ILE A 36 27.30 -26.04 19.46
C ILE A 36 27.26 -26.95 18.23
N HIS A 37 26.42 -26.62 17.26
CA HIS A 37 26.36 -27.30 15.97
C HIS A 37 27.35 -26.68 14.97
N ASP A 38 27.98 -27.50 14.12
CA ASP A 38 28.85 -27.03 13.02
C ASP A 38 28.05 -26.52 11.79
N ASN A 39 26.73 -26.74 11.78
CA ASN A 39 25.88 -26.45 10.65
C ASN A 39 25.23 -25.06 10.77
N PHE A 40 25.73 -24.09 10.01
CA PHE A 40 25.18 -22.74 9.93
C PHE A 40 23.67 -22.69 9.59
N LYS A 41 23.18 -23.68 8.83
CA LYS A 41 21.76 -23.75 8.43
C LYS A 41 20.83 -23.92 9.64
N ASP A 42 21.27 -24.58 10.70
CA ASP A 42 20.44 -24.82 11.88
C ASP A 42 20.22 -23.53 12.68
N TYR A 43 21.27 -22.70 12.81
CA TYR A 43 21.17 -21.36 13.39
C TYR A 43 20.28 -20.43 12.56
N TYR A 44 20.43 -20.47 11.23
CA TYR A 44 19.55 -19.70 10.33
C TYR A 44 18.08 -20.10 10.49
N ASN A 45 17.78 -21.40 10.50
CA ASN A 45 16.41 -21.89 10.71
C ASN A 45 15.87 -21.51 12.10
N MET A 46 16.72 -21.52 13.12
CA MET A 46 16.35 -21.07 14.46
C MET A 46 16.00 -19.58 14.47
N TRP A 47 16.83 -18.73 13.86
CA TRP A 47 16.58 -17.30 13.74
C TRP A 47 15.29 -17.00 12.96
N ILE A 48 15.05 -17.71 11.84
CA ILE A 48 13.81 -17.57 11.06
C ILE A 48 12.58 -17.90 11.91
N LYS A 49 12.60 -18.98 12.68
CA LYS A 49 11.47 -19.32 13.58
C LYS A 49 11.20 -18.25 14.63
N ILE A 50 12.24 -17.66 15.20
CA ILE A 50 12.11 -16.55 16.17
C ILE A 50 11.54 -15.32 15.49
N LEU A 51 12.07 -14.97 14.31
CA LEU A 51 11.64 -13.84 13.49
C LEU A 51 10.17 -13.96 13.07
N GLU A 52 9.74 -15.14 12.63
CA GLU A 52 8.35 -15.46 12.30
C GLU A 52 7.42 -15.19 13.50
N GLY A 53 7.82 -15.59 14.70
CA GLY A 53 7.06 -15.32 15.93
C GLY A 53 6.88 -13.82 16.21
N HIS A 54 7.95 -13.03 16.05
CA HIS A 54 7.89 -11.58 16.21
C HIS A 54 7.04 -10.91 15.12
N TYR A 55 7.13 -11.34 13.86
CA TYR A 55 6.26 -10.84 12.79
C TYR A 55 4.80 -11.19 13.02
N MET A 56 4.49 -12.41 13.46
CA MET A 56 3.12 -12.81 13.77
C MET A 56 2.50 -11.94 14.87
N THR A 57 3.30 -11.55 15.86
CA THR A 57 2.86 -10.62 16.91
C THR A 57 2.63 -9.21 16.35
N LEU A 58 3.59 -8.69 15.59
CA LEU A 58 3.51 -7.36 14.96
C LEU A 58 2.29 -7.25 14.05
N LEU A 59 2.10 -8.20 13.12
CA LEU A 59 1.05 -8.14 12.11
C LEU A 59 -0.37 -8.28 12.70
N LYS A 60 -0.49 -8.87 13.90
CA LYS A 60 -1.74 -8.93 14.66
C LYS A 60 -1.96 -7.71 15.55
N SER A 61 -0.96 -6.82 15.69
CA SER A 61 -1.04 -5.69 16.60
C SER A 61 -2.02 -4.62 16.07
N PRO A 62 -2.83 -4.00 16.95
CA PRO A 62 -3.64 -2.84 16.58
C PRO A 62 -2.79 -1.69 16.03
N GLU A 63 -1.60 -1.49 16.58
CA GLU A 63 -0.65 -0.44 16.20
C GLU A 63 -0.23 -0.59 14.73
N TYR A 64 0.10 -1.82 14.30
CA TYR A 64 0.41 -2.10 12.90
C TYR A 64 -0.74 -1.67 11.97
N THR A 65 -1.98 -2.06 12.32
CA THR A 65 -3.15 -1.73 11.51
C THR A 65 -3.37 -0.22 11.43
N GLN A 66 -3.17 0.50 12.54
CA GLN A 66 -3.30 1.96 12.57
C GLN A 66 -2.27 2.65 11.69
N VAL A 67 -0.99 2.28 11.78
CA VAL A 67 0.06 2.89 10.96
C VAL A 67 -0.09 2.51 9.48
N MET A 68 -0.53 1.29 9.17
CA MET A 68 -0.89 0.89 7.81
C MET A 68 -2.01 1.79 7.25
N ASN A 69 -3.11 1.97 8.00
CA ASN A 69 -4.22 2.82 7.58
C ASN A 69 -3.76 4.27 7.34
N LYS A 70 -2.99 4.85 8.27
CA LYS A 70 -2.40 6.19 8.09
C LYS A 70 -1.54 6.28 6.84
N THR A 71 -0.77 5.23 6.53
CA THR A 71 0.09 5.19 5.35
C THR A 71 -0.73 5.15 4.06
N VAL A 72 -1.78 4.33 4.01
CA VAL A 72 -2.69 4.24 2.86
C VAL A 72 -3.43 5.56 2.66
N GLU A 73 -3.96 6.16 3.73
CA GLU A 73 -4.61 7.47 3.66
C GLU A 73 -3.65 8.54 3.13
N ALA A 74 -2.43 8.59 3.67
CA ALA A 74 -1.41 9.54 3.22
C ALA A 74 -1.00 9.32 1.76
N LEU A 75 -1.01 8.06 1.27
CA LEU A 75 -0.76 7.73 -0.13
C LEU A 75 -1.89 8.22 -1.03
N VAL A 76 -3.14 8.00 -0.63
CA VAL A 76 -4.31 8.46 -1.40
C VAL A 76 -4.31 9.98 -1.51
N GLN A 77 -4.07 10.69 -0.40
CA GLN A 77 -4.01 12.16 -0.42
C GLN A 77 -2.85 12.67 -1.27
N TYR A 78 -1.67 12.04 -1.17
CA TYR A 78 -0.53 12.37 -2.01
C TYR A 78 -0.81 12.17 -3.50
N ARG A 79 -1.45 11.05 -3.88
CA ARG A 79 -1.83 10.80 -5.28
C ARG A 79 -2.80 11.86 -5.80
N LYS A 80 -3.85 12.19 -5.04
CA LYS A 80 -4.80 13.24 -5.40
C LYS A 80 -4.10 14.58 -5.65
N ALA A 81 -3.29 15.04 -4.70
CA ALA A 81 -2.56 16.29 -4.84
C ALA A 81 -1.60 16.26 -6.04
N LYS A 82 -0.93 15.13 -6.28
CA LYS A 82 -0.06 14.95 -7.44
C LYS A 82 -0.83 15.03 -8.76
N ASP A 83 -2.01 14.43 -8.82
CA ASP A 83 -2.86 14.42 -10.01
C ASP A 83 -3.45 15.81 -10.27
N GLU A 84 -3.87 16.54 -9.23
CA GLU A 84 -4.31 17.95 -9.32
C GLU A 84 -3.21 18.85 -9.90
N VAL A 85 -1.98 18.77 -9.35
CA VAL A 85 -0.85 19.53 -9.88
C VAL A 85 -0.56 19.15 -11.34
N MET A 86 -0.70 17.87 -11.70
CA MET A 86 -0.53 17.43 -13.09
C MET A 86 -1.60 18.02 -14.00
N TYR A 87 -2.86 18.05 -13.56
CA TYR A 87 -3.94 18.67 -14.33
C TYR A 87 -3.71 20.17 -14.51
N ASP A 88 -3.33 20.91 -13.47
CA ASP A 88 -3.03 22.35 -13.56
C ASP A 88 -1.89 22.67 -14.55
N VAL A 89 -0.90 21.78 -14.64
CA VAL A 89 0.20 21.91 -15.62
C VAL A 89 -0.28 21.60 -17.03
N LEU A 90 -1.08 20.54 -17.20
CA LEU A 90 -1.59 20.12 -18.50
C LEU A 90 -2.65 21.09 -19.05
N GLU A 91 -3.45 21.76 -18.22
CA GLU A 91 -4.39 22.80 -18.65
C GLU A 91 -3.69 23.97 -19.39
N LYS A 92 -2.42 24.24 -19.06
CA LYS A 92 -1.60 25.27 -19.73
C LYS A 92 -1.03 24.77 -21.06
N LEU A 93 -1.18 23.49 -21.37
CA LEU A 93 -0.73 22.85 -22.60
C LEU A 93 -1.97 22.44 -23.41
N PRO A 94 -1.88 22.33 -24.75
CA PRO A 94 -2.99 21.87 -25.58
C PRO A 94 -3.17 20.34 -25.50
N ILE A 95 -3.12 19.76 -24.30
CA ILE A 95 -3.20 18.32 -24.06
C ILE A 95 -4.44 18.05 -23.20
N PRO A 96 -5.48 17.38 -23.74
CA PRO A 96 -6.65 17.02 -22.97
C PRO A 96 -6.29 16.15 -21.77
N THR A 97 -6.83 16.48 -20.59
CA THR A 97 -6.62 15.69 -19.38
C THR A 97 -7.64 14.55 -19.30
N ASN A 98 -7.36 13.52 -18.49
CA ASN A 98 -8.33 12.45 -18.25
C ASN A 98 -9.64 12.98 -17.66
N LYS A 99 -9.58 14.06 -16.87
CA LYS A 99 -10.76 14.71 -16.30
C LYS A 99 -11.65 15.30 -17.41
N ASP A 100 -11.04 15.99 -18.37
CA ASP A 100 -11.76 16.55 -19.52
C ASP A 100 -12.39 15.44 -20.36
N MET A 101 -11.65 14.35 -20.58
CA MET A 101 -12.14 13.20 -21.34
C MET A 101 -13.32 12.52 -20.65
N ASP A 102 -13.28 12.33 -19.33
CA ASP A 102 -14.37 11.74 -18.56
C ASP A 102 -15.65 12.59 -18.62
N GLU A 103 -15.53 13.91 -18.53
CA GLU A 103 -16.65 14.84 -18.68
C GLU A 103 -17.25 14.78 -20.10
N LEU A 104 -16.40 14.82 -21.12
CA LEU A 104 -16.81 14.66 -22.51
C LEU A 104 -17.52 13.33 -22.77
N TYR A 105 -17.02 12.23 -22.21
CA TYR A 105 -17.67 10.92 -22.34
C TYR A 105 -19.06 10.88 -21.69
N LYS A 106 -19.20 11.51 -20.52
CA LYS A 106 -20.49 11.62 -19.83
C LYS A 106 -21.48 12.45 -20.62
N ASP A 107 -21.06 13.60 -21.13
CA ASP A 107 -21.91 14.47 -21.95
C ASP A 107 -22.33 13.79 -23.25
N PHE A 108 -21.40 13.10 -23.90
CA PHE A 108 -21.69 12.32 -25.10
C PHE A 108 -22.71 11.20 -24.83
N TYR A 109 -22.60 10.53 -23.69
CA TYR A 109 -23.59 9.54 -23.27
C TYR A 109 -24.98 10.15 -23.05
N LEU A 110 -25.06 11.29 -22.35
CA LEU A 110 -26.32 12.00 -22.12
C LEU A 110 -26.94 12.49 -23.43
N LEU A 111 -26.12 12.97 -24.35
CA LEU A 111 -26.55 13.38 -25.68
C LEU A 111 -27.15 12.21 -26.47
N LYS A 112 -26.44 11.06 -26.51
CA LYS A 112 -26.95 9.82 -27.14
C LYS A 112 -28.29 9.40 -26.54
N LYS A 113 -28.43 9.48 -25.22
CA LYS A 113 -29.68 9.15 -24.53
C LYS A 113 -30.83 10.06 -24.97
N LYS A 114 -30.60 11.38 -24.99
CA LYS A 114 -31.60 12.37 -25.41
C LYS A 114 -32.01 12.19 -26.88
N VAL A 115 -31.05 11.91 -27.75
CA VAL A 115 -31.33 11.62 -29.17
C VAL A 115 -32.24 10.40 -29.31
N ARG A 116 -31.96 9.30 -28.60
CA ARG A 116 -32.82 8.10 -28.63
C ARG A 116 -34.25 8.38 -28.14
N GLU A 117 -34.39 9.13 -27.05
CA GLU A 117 -35.70 9.50 -26.50
C GLU A 117 -36.51 10.36 -27.48
N LEU A 118 -35.85 11.31 -28.16
CA LEU A 118 -36.48 12.14 -29.18
C LEU A 118 -36.88 11.32 -30.42
N SER A 119 -36.01 10.42 -30.89
CA SER A 119 -36.33 9.51 -31.99
C SER A 119 -37.56 8.65 -31.69
N LYS A 120 -37.64 8.06 -30.50
CA LYS A 120 -38.80 7.24 -30.08
C LYS A 120 -40.11 8.04 -30.06
N LYS A 121 -40.07 9.28 -29.54
CA LYS A 121 -41.25 10.17 -29.52
C LYS A 121 -41.71 10.58 -30.92
N LEU A 122 -40.79 10.65 -31.88
CA LEU A 122 -41.11 10.97 -33.27
C LEU A 122 -41.76 9.76 -33.96
N GLU A 123 -41.25 8.55 -33.71
CA GLU A 123 -41.83 7.29 -34.19
C GLU A 123 -43.23 7.04 -33.62
N GLU A 124 -43.48 7.39 -32.36
CA GLU A 124 -44.82 7.27 -31.73
C GLU A 124 -45.84 8.31 -32.25
N ARG A 125 -45.38 9.34 -32.98
CA ARG A 125 -46.20 10.43 -33.52
C ARG A 125 -46.56 10.27 -35.00
N ILE A 126 -46.00 9.27 -35.68
CA ILE A 126 -46.26 8.92 -37.08
C ILE A 126 -47.14 7.66 -37.10
#